data_AF-A0A254RFB7-F1
#
_entry.id   AF-A0A254RFB7-F1
#
_cell.length_a   1.000
_cell.length_b   1.000
_cell.length_c   1.000
_cell.angle_alpha   90.00
_cell.angle_beta   90.00
_cell.angle_gamma   90.00
#
_symmetry.space_group_name_H-M   'P 1'
#
loop_
_entity.id
_entity.type
_entity.pdbx_description
1 polymer ?
#
loop_
_entity_poly.entity_id
_entity_poly.type
_entity_poly.pdbx_seq_one_letter_code
_entity_poly.pdbx_strand_id
1 'polypeptide(L)'
;MSTPIAVTNCYVIEKAIKELIEAGNTPQMVFKAVDIQKDLQTITHPSFTVAIIKGDFEPEGMDKITESVEVVVTLIVKNLANEEQRRMMIHPMVSYVVQKLHHNDLGLQMEPLTVSGWNDVSTTEHLGLALTLFEIKFKTQFTVVPEAAEENYRELLSIGSTFQSETPEHEVLAQGEVIFKEVNNEPVP
;
A
#
# COMPACT_ATOMS: atom_id res chain seq x y z
N MET A 1 20.12 -10.41 -21.45
CA MET A 1 19.36 -11.02 -20.33
C MET A 1 18.46 -9.93 -19.80
N SER A 2 17.15 -10.01 -20.04
CA SER A 2 16.21 -9.01 -19.53
C SER A 2 16.01 -9.31 -18.05
N THR A 3 16.29 -8.34 -17.18
CA THR A 3 15.94 -8.42 -15.76
C THR A 3 14.43 -8.61 -15.67
N PRO A 4 13.92 -9.58 -14.90
CA PRO A 4 12.48 -9.69 -14.67
C PRO A 4 12.01 -8.36 -14.07
N ILE A 5 11.12 -7.69 -14.78
CA ILE A 5 10.47 -6.48 -14.30
C ILE A 5 9.62 -6.91 -13.12
N ALA A 6 9.91 -6.43 -11.92
CA ALA A 6 9.06 -6.65 -10.77
C ALA A 6 7.65 -6.16 -11.10
N VAL A 7 6.66 -7.04 -10.99
CA VAL A 7 5.27 -6.72 -11.29
C VAL A 7 4.79 -5.68 -10.28
N THR A 8 4.36 -4.51 -10.78
CA THR A 8 3.76 -3.48 -9.93
C THR A 8 2.48 -4.03 -9.32
N ASN A 9 2.38 -4.00 -7.99
CA ASN A 9 1.17 -4.31 -7.24
C ASN A 9 1.13 -3.47 -5.97
N CYS A 10 -0.01 -3.50 -5.27
CA CYS A 10 -0.24 -2.68 -4.08
C CYS A 10 0.82 -2.89 -2.98
N TYR A 11 1.19 -4.14 -2.71
CA TYR A 11 2.20 -4.46 -1.69
C TYR A 11 3.58 -3.90 -2.04
N VAL A 12 4.00 -4.02 -3.30
CA VAL A 12 5.28 -3.49 -3.79
C VAL A 12 5.32 -1.96 -3.67
N ILE A 13 4.22 -1.28 -4.01
CA ILE A 13 4.09 0.18 -3.86
C ILE A 13 4.22 0.58 -2.39
N GLU A 14 3.45 -0.04 -1.49
CA GLU A 14 3.51 0.26 -0.04
C GLU A 14 4.92 0.08 0.53
N LYS A 15 5.58 -1.02 0.16
CA LYS A 15 6.95 -1.32 0.59
C LYS A 15 7.94 -0.28 0.07
N ALA A 16 7.88 0.06 -1.22
CA ALA A 16 8.78 1.03 -1.83
C ALA A 16 8.62 2.44 -1.21
N ILE A 17 7.39 2.84 -0.84
CA ILE A 17 7.15 4.10 -0.12
C ILE A 17 7.79 4.08 1.27
N LYS A 18 7.61 2.98 2.02
CA LYS A 18 8.23 2.82 3.36
C LYS A 18 9.75 2.94 3.27
N GLU A 19 10.37 2.20 2.34
CA GLU A 19 11.81 2.22 2.12
C GLU A 19 12.31 3.62 1.70
N LEU A 20 11.60 4.31 0.81
CA LEU A 20 11.97 5.64 0.35
C LEU A 20 11.93 6.69 1.46
N ILE A 21 10.90 6.65 2.31
CA ILE A 21 10.78 7.58 3.45
C ILE A 21 11.87 7.29 4.47
N GLU A 22 12.09 6.01 4.83
CA GLU A 22 13.10 5.64 5.83
C GLU A 22 14.53 5.89 5.34
N ALA A 23 14.81 5.71 4.05
CA ALA A 23 16.11 6.05 3.45
C ALA A 23 16.44 7.55 3.55
N GLY A 24 15.41 8.41 3.68
CA GLY A 24 15.55 9.84 3.88
C GLY A 24 15.75 10.28 5.33
N ASN A 25 15.81 9.34 6.28
CA ASN A 25 16.03 9.64 7.69
C ASN A 25 17.38 10.30 7.93
N THR A 26 17.38 11.23 8.89
CA THR A 26 18.59 11.89 9.38
C THR A 26 18.69 11.71 10.88
N PRO A 27 19.88 11.89 11.49
CA PRO A 27 20.02 11.82 12.95
C PRO A 27 19.09 12.78 13.72
N GLN A 28 18.64 13.86 13.07
CA GLN A 28 17.75 14.88 13.64
C GLN A 28 16.26 14.62 13.34
N MET A 29 15.94 13.76 12.37
CA MET A 29 14.58 13.47 11.92
C MET A 29 14.49 12.00 11.54
N VAL A 30 14.05 11.18 12.50
CA VAL A 30 13.84 9.73 12.33
C VAL A 30 12.35 9.47 12.22
N PHE A 31 11.92 9.02 11.05
CA PHE A 31 10.60 8.48 10.78
C PHE A 31 10.68 6.98 10.78
N LYS A 32 9.85 6.34 11.60
CA LYS A 32 9.81 4.88 11.68
C LYS A 32 8.53 4.36 11.04
N ALA A 33 8.64 3.41 10.12
CA ALA A 33 7.48 2.68 9.65
C ALA A 33 6.93 1.82 10.80
N VAL A 34 5.61 1.90 11.01
CA VAL A 34 4.90 1.09 12.00
C VAL A 34 3.76 0.34 11.32
N ASP A 35 3.48 -0.86 11.81
CA ASP A 35 2.32 -1.63 11.37
C ASP A 35 1.12 -1.24 12.23
N ILE A 36 -0.02 -0.95 11.60
CA ILE A 36 -1.26 -0.46 12.26
C ILE A 36 -1.74 -1.41 13.37
N GLN A 37 -1.41 -2.70 13.28
CA GLN A 37 -1.81 -3.72 14.25
C GLN A 37 -0.91 -3.82 15.49
N LYS A 38 0.21 -3.08 15.55
CA LYS A 38 1.10 -3.05 16.71
C LYS A 38 0.65 -2.01 17.73
N ASP A 39 0.95 -2.27 18.99
CA ASP A 39 0.60 -1.38 20.11
C ASP A 39 1.21 0.02 19.94
N LEU A 40 0.36 0.96 19.49
CA LEU A 40 0.69 2.36 19.26
C LEU A 40 1.11 3.10 20.54
N GLN A 41 0.87 2.51 21.72
CA GLN A 41 1.26 3.10 23.00
C GLN A 41 2.78 3.18 23.18
N THR A 42 3.56 2.40 22.43
CA THR A 42 5.03 2.37 22.56
C THR A 42 5.77 3.35 21.65
N ILE A 43 5.05 4.14 20.85
CA ILE A 43 5.65 5.08 19.90
C ILE A 43 6.36 6.21 20.65
N THR A 44 7.68 6.33 20.49
CA THR A 44 8.50 7.41 21.10
C THR A 44 8.96 8.44 20.08
N HIS A 45 8.81 8.17 18.79
CA HIS A 45 9.25 9.01 17.69
C HIS A 45 8.11 9.22 16.70
N PRO A 46 8.13 10.30 15.90
CA PRO A 46 7.23 10.42 14.77
C PRO A 46 7.32 9.16 13.90
N SER A 47 6.17 8.55 13.66
CA SER A 47 6.06 7.28 12.95
C SER A 47 5.09 7.43 11.79
N PHE A 48 5.10 6.48 10.88
CA PHE A 48 4.15 6.48 9.78
C PHE A 48 3.75 5.07 9.39
N THR A 49 2.60 4.96 8.74
CA THR A 49 2.17 3.75 8.05
C THR A 49 1.74 4.12 6.64
N VAL A 50 1.80 3.16 5.73
CA VAL A 50 1.37 3.31 4.34
C VAL A 50 0.37 2.20 4.06
N ALA A 51 -0.74 2.55 3.45
CA ALA A 51 -1.76 1.61 3.03
C ALA A 51 -2.38 2.05 1.70
N ILE A 52 -2.69 1.10 0.84
CA ILE A 52 -3.60 1.32 -0.29
C ILE A 52 -5.02 1.00 0.18
N ILE A 53 -5.87 2.01 0.21
CA ILE A 53 -7.21 1.91 0.81
C ILE A 53 -8.32 1.76 -0.22
N LYS A 54 -8.02 2.04 -1.49
CA LYS A 54 -8.97 1.99 -2.59
C LYS A 54 -8.25 1.65 -3.89
N GLY A 55 -8.88 0.81 -4.71
CA GLY A 55 -8.51 0.54 -6.10
C GLY A 55 -9.76 0.57 -6.98
N ASP A 56 -9.67 1.21 -8.13
CA ASP A 56 -10.69 1.21 -9.18
C ASP A 56 -10.06 0.58 -10.44
N PHE A 57 -10.78 -0.33 -11.10
CA PHE A 57 -10.31 -1.03 -12.29
C PHE A 57 -11.04 -0.55 -13.54
N GLU A 58 -10.29 -0.19 -14.57
CA GLU A 58 -10.82 0.25 -15.85
C GLU A 58 -10.22 -0.60 -16.99
N PRO A 59 -11.05 -1.16 -17.88
CA PRO A 59 -10.55 -1.91 -19.02
C PRO A 59 -9.86 -0.98 -20.01
N GLU A 60 -8.67 -1.39 -20.47
CA GLU A 60 -7.89 -0.67 -21.48
C GLU A 60 -7.71 -1.56 -22.72
N GLY A 61 -8.75 -1.64 -23.55
CA GLY A 61 -8.79 -2.56 -24.69
C GLY A 61 -9.25 -3.97 -24.29
N MET A 62 -8.77 -5.00 -25.01
CA MET A 62 -9.24 -6.38 -24.81
C MET A 62 -8.47 -7.14 -23.71
N ASP A 63 -7.18 -6.88 -23.53
CA ASP A 63 -6.29 -7.73 -22.72
C ASP A 63 -5.59 -7.00 -21.56
N LYS A 64 -5.89 -5.71 -21.36
CA LYS A 64 -5.27 -4.90 -20.31
C LYS A 64 -6.32 -4.29 -19.41
N ILE A 65 -5.98 -4.24 -18.13
CA ILE A 65 -6.77 -3.55 -17.12
C ILE A 65 -5.85 -2.53 -16.48
N THR A 66 -6.30 -1.29 -16.38
CA THR A 66 -5.61 -0.26 -15.62
C THR A 66 -6.25 -0.16 -14.25
N GLU A 67 -5.42 -0.23 -13.21
CA GLU A 67 -5.83 -0.09 -11.82
C GLU A 67 -5.40 1.29 -11.32
N SER A 68 -6.37 2.11 -10.91
CA SER A 68 -6.16 3.38 -10.24
C SER A 68 -6.27 3.18 -8.74
N VAL A 69 -5.25 3.56 -7.97
CA VAL A 69 -5.22 3.34 -6.52
C VAL A 69 -5.10 4.64 -5.71
N GLU A 70 -5.73 4.65 -4.53
CA GLU A 70 -5.54 5.68 -3.51
C GLU A 70 -4.61 5.16 -2.41
N VAL A 71 -3.43 5.76 -2.33
CA VAL A 71 -2.43 5.50 -1.30
C VAL A 71 -2.61 6.49 -0.17
N VAL A 72 -2.65 6.00 1.07
CA VAL A 72 -2.67 6.81 2.28
C VAL A 72 -1.40 6.60 3.07
N VAL A 73 -0.71 7.70 3.36
CA VAL A 73 0.38 7.75 4.32
C VAL A 73 -0.16 8.37 5.60
N THR A 74 -0.28 7.58 6.67
CA THR A 74 -0.73 8.08 7.97
C THR A 74 0.49 8.41 8.82
N LEU A 75 0.66 9.69 9.16
CA LEU A 75 1.64 10.16 10.12
C LEU A 75 1.08 10.03 11.53
N ILE A 76 1.87 9.47 12.44
CA ILE A 76 1.51 9.23 13.83
C ILE A 76 2.53 9.95 14.70
N VAL A 77 2.06 10.89 15.51
CA VAL A 77 2.91 11.64 16.44
C VAL A 77 2.38 11.46 17.85
N LYS A 78 3.25 11.04 18.76
CA LYS A 78 2.94 10.96 20.19
C LYS A 78 3.44 12.20 20.91
N ASN A 79 2.58 12.72 21.78
CA ASN A 79 2.88 13.71 22.81
C ASN A 79 3.34 15.08 22.28
N LEU A 80 2.36 15.97 22.07
CA LEU A 80 2.60 17.38 21.77
C LEU A 80 1.99 18.19 22.91
N ALA A 81 2.83 18.92 23.65
CA ALA A 81 2.43 19.54 24.92
C ALA A 81 1.33 20.61 24.75
N ASN A 82 1.19 21.18 23.56
CA ASN A 82 0.09 22.07 23.18
C ASN A 82 -0.17 22.05 21.65
N GLU A 83 -1.26 22.67 21.24
CA GLU A 83 -1.69 22.72 19.83
C GLU A 83 -0.72 23.46 18.91
N GLU A 84 -0.06 24.50 19.42
CA GLU A 84 0.90 25.30 18.66
C GLU A 84 2.13 24.48 18.28
N GLN A 85 2.76 23.82 19.25
CA GLN A 85 3.89 22.91 19.03
C GLN A 85 3.50 21.76 18.11
N ARG A 86 2.25 21.30 18.23
CA ARG A 86 1.71 20.29 17.33
C ARG A 86 1.73 20.76 15.89
N ARG A 87 1.13 21.92 15.60
CA ARG A 87 1.10 22.50 14.24
C ARG A 87 2.51 22.78 13.72
N MET A 88 3.42 23.27 14.57
CA MET A 88 4.82 23.50 14.21
C MET A 88 5.56 22.24 13.75
N MET A 89 5.22 21.06 14.29
CA MET A 89 5.85 19.81 13.87
C MET A 89 5.15 19.18 12.66
N ILE A 90 3.83 19.14 12.63
CA ILE A 90 3.09 18.40 11.59
C ILE A 90 3.30 18.99 10.21
N HIS A 91 3.19 20.31 10.04
CA HIS A 91 3.26 20.92 8.71
C HIS A 91 4.59 20.65 8.00
N PRO A 92 5.76 20.76 8.67
CA PRO A 92 7.03 20.30 8.11
C PRO A 92 7.05 18.81 7.77
N MET A 93 6.49 17.95 8.62
CA MET A 93 6.46 16.51 8.37
C MET A 93 5.60 16.16 7.15
N VAL A 94 4.39 16.73 7.05
CA VAL A 94 3.52 16.57 5.88
C VAL A 94 4.22 17.07 4.63
N SER A 95 4.82 18.27 4.70
CA SER A 95 5.55 18.85 3.57
C SER A 95 6.72 17.98 3.12
N TYR A 96 7.45 17.39 4.07
CA TYR A 96 8.55 16.47 3.78
C TYR A 96 8.08 15.24 3.01
N VAL A 97 7.01 14.57 3.49
CA VAL A 97 6.46 13.38 2.80
C VAL A 97 5.91 13.74 1.43
N VAL A 98 5.17 14.85 1.32
CA VAL A 98 4.65 15.32 0.03
C VAL A 98 5.79 15.60 -0.95
N GLN A 99 6.84 16.32 -0.54
CA GLN A 99 7.98 16.61 -1.42
C GLN A 99 8.75 15.35 -1.84
N LYS A 100 8.78 14.32 -1.01
CA LYS A 100 9.46 13.05 -1.31
C LYS A 100 8.68 12.19 -2.29
N LEU A 101 7.36 12.13 -2.14
CA LEU A 101 6.51 11.21 -2.89
C LEU A 101 5.87 11.85 -4.12
N HIS A 102 5.57 13.14 -4.10
CA HIS A 102 4.90 13.78 -5.23
C HIS A 102 5.79 13.76 -6.48
N HIS A 103 5.23 13.30 -7.60
CA HIS A 103 5.92 13.05 -8.87
C HIS A 103 7.00 11.98 -8.81
N ASN A 104 6.97 11.09 -7.82
CA ASN A 104 7.85 9.94 -7.71
C ASN A 104 7.14 8.67 -8.21
N ASP A 105 7.77 7.93 -9.10
CA ASP A 105 7.31 6.63 -9.63
C ASP A 105 7.85 5.43 -8.85
N LEU A 106 8.65 5.69 -7.80
CA LEU A 106 9.30 4.70 -6.94
C LEU A 106 10.23 3.73 -7.70
N GLY A 107 10.59 4.05 -8.96
CA GLY A 107 11.27 3.13 -9.86
C GLY A 107 10.39 1.94 -10.31
N LEU A 108 9.08 2.05 -10.20
CA LEU A 108 8.09 1.04 -10.59
C LEU A 108 7.44 1.41 -11.93
N GLN A 109 6.82 0.42 -12.58
CA GLN A 109 6.02 0.66 -13.78
C GLN A 109 4.63 1.14 -13.38
N MET A 110 4.52 2.41 -13.05
CA MET A 110 3.28 3.10 -12.68
C MET A 110 3.36 4.58 -13.04
N GLU A 111 2.23 5.26 -13.03
CA GLU A 111 2.23 6.72 -13.06
C GLU A 111 2.80 7.30 -11.77
N PRO A 112 3.54 8.43 -11.84
CA PRO A 112 4.08 9.07 -10.65
C PRO A 112 2.98 9.43 -9.63
N LEU A 113 3.28 9.25 -8.36
CA LEU A 113 2.36 9.58 -7.27
C LEU A 113 1.97 11.06 -7.30
N THR A 114 0.66 11.32 -7.29
CA THR A 114 0.10 12.68 -7.26
C THR A 114 -0.57 12.93 -5.92
N VAL A 115 -0.17 13.99 -5.21
CA VAL A 115 -0.81 14.36 -3.95
C VAL A 115 -2.23 14.85 -4.22
N SER A 116 -3.19 14.35 -3.45
CA SER A 116 -4.61 14.72 -3.56
C SER A 116 -5.10 15.54 -2.36
N GLY A 117 -4.46 15.40 -1.20
CA GLY A 117 -4.77 16.21 -0.02
C GLY A 117 -4.19 15.61 1.26
N TRP A 118 -4.46 16.28 2.38
CA TRP A 118 -4.17 15.76 3.71
C TRP A 118 -5.21 16.22 4.72
N ASN A 119 -5.39 15.46 5.79
CA ASN A 119 -6.42 15.69 6.81
C ASN A 119 -5.96 15.20 8.19
N ASP A 120 -6.40 15.89 9.25
CA ASP A 120 -6.33 15.40 10.62
C ASP A 120 -7.43 14.34 10.82
N VAL A 121 -7.05 13.14 11.24
CA VAL A 121 -7.97 12.02 11.51
C VAL A 121 -7.92 11.59 12.98
N SER A 122 -7.40 12.44 13.85
CA SER A 122 -7.34 12.18 15.28
C SER A 122 -8.74 12.07 15.87
N THR A 123 -9.01 10.96 16.55
CA THR A 123 -10.25 10.73 17.29
C THR A 123 -10.02 11.04 18.77
N THR A 124 -11.11 11.10 19.56
CA THR A 124 -11.01 11.24 21.02
C THR A 124 -10.19 10.10 21.65
N GLU A 125 -10.25 8.90 21.09
CA GLU A 125 -9.47 7.74 21.54
C GLU A 125 -7.97 7.95 21.29
N HIS A 126 -7.60 8.42 20.09
CA HIS A 126 -6.20 8.76 19.77
C HIS A 126 -5.67 9.83 20.72
N LEU A 127 -6.45 10.89 20.95
CA LEU A 127 -6.06 11.97 21.87
C LEU A 127 -5.94 11.49 23.31
N GLY A 128 -6.77 10.53 23.75
CA GLY A 128 -6.66 9.88 25.05
C GLY A 128 -5.35 9.11 25.24
N LEU A 129 -4.74 8.64 24.15
CA LEU A 129 -3.41 8.01 24.12
C LEU A 129 -2.26 9.01 23.86
N ALA A 130 -2.57 10.31 23.87
CA ALA A 130 -1.67 11.39 23.47
C ALA A 130 -1.11 11.21 22.04
N LEU A 131 -1.91 10.63 21.14
CA LEU A 131 -1.59 10.45 19.73
C LEU A 131 -2.33 11.47 18.88
N THR A 132 -1.68 11.93 17.81
CA THR A 132 -2.31 12.70 16.75
C THR A 132 -1.96 12.06 15.41
N LEU A 133 -2.97 11.88 14.57
CA LEU A 133 -2.88 11.16 13.30
C LEU A 133 -3.24 12.10 12.14
N PHE A 134 -2.41 12.09 11.10
CA PHE A 134 -2.65 12.84 9.86
C PHE A 134 -2.53 11.91 8.68
N GLU A 135 -3.51 11.96 7.80
CA GLU A 135 -3.47 11.21 6.55
C GLU A 135 -3.05 12.14 5.43
N ILE A 136 -2.13 11.66 4.60
CA ILE A 136 -1.74 12.28 3.34
C ILE A 136 -2.13 11.31 2.24
N LYS A 137 -2.91 11.81 1.28
CA LYS A 137 -3.52 11.01 0.23
C LYS A 137 -2.80 11.22 -1.08
N PHE A 138 -2.42 10.14 -1.73
CA PHE A 138 -1.82 10.14 -3.07
C PHE A 138 -2.64 9.26 -4.00
N LYS A 139 -2.58 9.57 -5.29
CA LYS A 139 -3.15 8.77 -6.37
C LYS A 139 -2.05 8.33 -7.32
N THR A 140 -2.17 7.13 -7.84
CA THR A 140 -1.35 6.59 -8.93
C THR A 140 -2.19 5.58 -9.71
N GLN A 141 -1.71 5.19 -10.90
CA GLN A 141 -2.30 4.16 -11.72
C GLN A 141 -1.23 3.29 -12.35
N PHE A 142 -1.54 2.01 -12.57
CA PHE A 142 -0.65 1.07 -13.24
C PHE A 142 -1.45 0.04 -14.02
N THR A 143 -0.82 -0.52 -15.06
CA THR A 143 -1.45 -1.57 -15.87
C THR A 143 -1.24 -2.93 -15.22
N VAL A 144 -2.33 -3.66 -15.01
CA VAL A 144 -2.36 -5.05 -14.60
C VAL A 144 -2.34 -5.93 -15.85
N VAL A 145 -1.33 -6.78 -15.97
CA VAL A 145 -1.21 -7.76 -17.06
C VAL A 145 -1.65 -9.14 -16.55
N PRO A 146 -2.64 -9.80 -17.19
CA PRO A 146 -3.23 -11.05 -16.69
C PRO A 146 -2.22 -12.18 -16.40
N GLU A 147 -1.20 -12.34 -17.25
CA GLU A 147 -0.18 -13.38 -17.11
C GLU A 147 0.65 -13.21 -15.82
N ALA A 148 0.96 -11.97 -15.47
CA ALA A 148 1.67 -11.63 -14.23
C ALA A 148 0.77 -11.79 -12.98
N ALA A 149 -0.55 -11.66 -13.15
CA ALA A 149 -1.52 -11.89 -12.08
C ALA A 149 -1.62 -13.38 -11.70
N GLU A 150 -1.45 -14.29 -12.66
CA GLU A 150 -1.47 -15.74 -12.40
C GLU A 150 -0.24 -16.19 -11.58
N GLU A 151 0.94 -15.63 -11.87
CA GLU A 151 2.16 -15.91 -11.09
C GLU A 151 2.02 -15.41 -9.64
N ASN A 152 1.56 -14.17 -9.45
CA ASN A 152 1.27 -13.61 -8.13
C ASN A 152 0.23 -14.45 -7.37
N TYR A 153 -0.81 -14.93 -8.06
CA TYR A 153 -1.82 -15.80 -7.45
C TYR A 153 -1.24 -17.14 -6.98
N ARG A 154 -0.33 -17.75 -7.76
CA ARG A 154 0.37 -18.98 -7.36
C ARG A 154 1.26 -18.77 -6.13
N GLU A 155 1.94 -17.63 -6.05
CA GLU A 155 2.70 -17.26 -4.86
C GLU A 155 1.78 -17.08 -3.64
N LEU A 156 0.63 -16.40 -3.79
CA LEU A 156 -0.37 -16.28 -2.72
C LEU A 156 -0.92 -17.64 -2.27
N LEU A 157 -1.17 -18.58 -3.17
CA LEU A 157 -1.57 -19.95 -2.80
C LEU A 157 -0.49 -20.67 -2.00
N SER A 158 0.78 -20.47 -2.35
CA SER A 158 1.90 -21.04 -1.61
C SER A 158 1.98 -20.47 -0.18
N ILE A 159 1.78 -19.16 -0.01
CA ILE A 159 1.71 -18.50 1.29
C ILE A 159 0.49 -19.02 2.07
N GLY A 160 -0.69 -19.08 1.43
CA GLY A 160 -1.93 -19.60 1.98
C GLY A 160 -1.81 -21.04 2.51
N SER A 161 -1.08 -21.90 1.81
CA SER A 161 -0.84 -23.29 2.21
C SER A 161 -0.06 -23.43 3.53
N THR A 162 0.72 -22.42 3.91
CA THR A 162 1.44 -22.41 5.21
C THR A 162 0.53 -22.14 6.41
N PHE A 163 -0.68 -21.59 6.18
CA PHE A 163 -1.67 -21.37 7.23
C PHE A 163 -2.57 -22.58 7.50
N GLN A 164 -2.59 -23.57 6.59
CA GLN A 164 -3.43 -24.78 6.73
C GLN A 164 -2.77 -25.92 7.51
N SER A 165 -1.53 -25.79 7.95
CA SER A 165 -0.78 -26.89 8.58
C SER A 165 -0.85 -26.98 10.11
N GLU A 166 -1.95 -26.52 10.74
CA GLU A 166 -2.22 -26.74 12.18
C GLU A 166 -3.60 -27.36 12.45
N THR A 167 -4.00 -28.40 11.72
CA THR A 167 -4.86 -29.48 12.25
C THR A 167 -4.81 -30.71 11.34
N PRO A 168 -4.59 -31.93 11.87
CA PRO A 168 -4.49 -33.13 11.06
C PRO A 168 -5.86 -33.76 10.78
N GLU A 169 -5.95 -34.40 9.61
CA GLU A 169 -6.94 -35.37 9.15
C GLU A 169 -8.21 -34.84 8.43
N HIS A 170 -8.29 -35.22 7.15
CA HIS A 170 -9.42 -35.22 6.22
C HIS A 170 -9.81 -33.91 5.52
N GLU A 171 -8.98 -33.46 4.58
CA GLU A 171 -9.53 -32.93 3.32
C GLU A 171 -8.95 -33.72 2.14
N VAL A 172 -9.80 -34.53 1.51
CA VAL A 172 -9.52 -35.12 0.22
C VAL A 172 -9.39 -33.94 -0.75
N LEU A 173 -8.18 -33.71 -1.26
CA LEU A 173 -7.93 -32.73 -2.32
C LEU A 173 -8.93 -32.98 -3.44
N ALA A 174 -9.92 -32.09 -3.59
CA ALA A 174 -10.74 -32.07 -4.78
C ALA A 174 -9.82 -31.68 -5.93
N GLN A 175 -9.41 -32.67 -6.73
CA GLN A 175 -8.84 -32.44 -8.06
C GLN A 175 -9.95 -31.84 -8.93
N GLY A 176 -10.19 -30.55 -8.76
CA GLY A 176 -11.06 -29.78 -9.63
C GLY A 176 -10.31 -29.44 -10.89
N GLU A 177 -10.57 -30.17 -11.97
CA GLU A 177 -10.15 -29.79 -13.31
C GLU A 177 -10.87 -28.47 -13.67
N VAL A 178 -10.10 -27.37 -13.79
CA VAL A 178 -10.65 -26.07 -14.17
C VAL A 178 -10.92 -26.08 -15.67
N ILE A 179 -12.17 -26.32 -16.05
CA ILE A 179 -12.62 -26.22 -17.44
C ILE A 179 -12.88 -24.75 -17.76
N PHE A 180 -11.95 -24.11 -18.47
CA PHE A 180 -12.23 -22.85 -19.15
C PHE A 180 -13.11 -23.15 -20.38
N LYS A 181 -14.36 -22.70 -20.37
CA LYS A 181 -15.19 -22.74 -21.56
C LYS A 181 -14.67 -21.68 -22.53
N GLU A 182 -14.04 -22.12 -23.62
CA GLU A 182 -13.84 -21.27 -24.80
C GLU A 182 -15.21 -20.81 -25.29
N VAL A 183 -15.42 -19.49 -25.30
CA VAL A 183 -16.58 -18.89 -25.95
C VAL A 183 -16.29 -18.94 -27.45
N ASN A 184 -16.82 -19.97 -28.12
CA ASN A 184 -16.81 -20.03 -29.58
C ASN A 184 -17.59 -18.84 -30.15
N ASN A 185 -16.87 -17.87 -30.72
CA ASN A 185 -17.44 -16.89 -31.62
C ASN A 185 -17.74 -17.58 -32.96
N GLU A 186 -18.93 -18.15 -33.12
CA GLU A 186 -19.43 -18.47 -34.45
C GLU A 186 -19.72 -17.17 -35.22
N PRO A 187 -19.28 -17.03 -36.48
CA PRO A 187 -19.70 -15.92 -37.31
C PRO A 187 -21.17 -16.12 -37.71
N VAL A 188 -22.01 -15.14 -37.37
CA VAL A 188 -23.41 -15.08 -37.80
C VAL A 188 -23.46 -14.94 -39.33
N PRO A 189 -24.27 -15.75 -40.05
CA PRO A 189 -24.41 -15.67 -41.51
C PRO A 189 -25.10 -14.39 -41.99
#